data_AF-T1DVH6-F1
#
_entry.id   AF-T1DVH6-F1
#
_cell.length_a   1.000
_cell.length_b   1.000
_cell.length_c   1.000
_cell.angle_alpha   90.00
_cell.angle_beta   90.00
_cell.angle_gamma   90.00
#
_symmetry.space_group_name_H-M   'P 1'
#
loop_
_entity.id
_entity.type
_entity.pdbx_description
1 polymer ?
#
loop_
_entity_poly.entity_id
_entity_poly.type
_entity_poly.pdbx_seq_one_letter_code
_entity_poly.pdbx_strand_id
1 'polypeptide(L)'
;MKKAILTLLLFISICMGQTLEDAFAKIAPKNKIQAASYALVYQYNNEPSPSFSCDKDTNTAETLICFGRWKYNMFLDNFYTSYYHNIMQGIPNDKKSKVKKIAKEMINKRNKEVEQRDKEITRKNKEKYAYEEWVEKRSALNLTWQEEIGSIISKHYEESIMQLTHFVLRHQANLFAKIFHKHTEEYKIILQNKEADYYLILGALYFNNLIDKTGKLIIKENSQ
;
A
#
# COMPACT_ATOMS: atom_id res chain seq x y z
N MET A 1 -6.74 50.24 -25.63
CA MET A 1 -6.32 49.27 -24.59
C MET A 1 -7.32 48.11 -24.46
N LYS A 2 -7.49 47.25 -25.47
CA LYS A 2 -8.35 46.05 -25.39
C LYS A 2 -7.77 44.81 -26.11
N LYS A 3 -6.48 44.83 -26.46
CA LYS A 3 -5.78 43.70 -27.11
C LYS A 3 -4.73 43.00 -26.24
N ALA A 4 -4.56 43.43 -24.98
CA ALA A 4 -3.56 42.85 -24.07
C ALA A 4 -4.13 41.86 -23.04
N ILE A 5 -5.45 41.76 -22.91
CA ILE A 5 -6.08 40.87 -21.89
C ILE A 5 -6.42 39.49 -22.46
N LEU A 6 -6.58 39.36 -23.78
CA LEU A 6 -6.91 38.07 -24.39
C LEU A 6 -5.70 37.13 -24.50
N THR A 7 -4.47 37.65 -24.45
CA THR A 7 -3.25 36.83 -24.51
C THR A 7 -2.85 36.29 -23.14
N LEU A 8 -3.36 36.83 -22.04
CA LEU A 8 -3.07 36.35 -20.69
C LEU A 8 -3.96 35.16 -20.27
N LEU A 9 -5.10 34.96 -20.95
CA LEU A 9 -5.96 33.78 -20.75
C LEU A 9 -5.57 32.60 -21.65
N LEU A 10 -4.66 32.80 -22.61
CA LEU A 10 -4.11 31.72 -23.46
C LEU A 10 -2.78 31.14 -22.96
N PHE A 11 -2.22 31.68 -21.87
CA PHE A 11 -1.03 31.14 -21.18
C PHE A 11 -1.36 30.31 -19.93
N ILE A 12 -2.64 29.99 -19.69
CA ILE A 12 -3.06 28.86 -18.83
C ILE A 12 -3.44 27.68 -19.74
N SER A 13 -2.60 27.40 -20.72
CA SER A 13 -2.64 26.15 -21.45
C SER A 13 -1.34 25.41 -21.15
N ILE A 14 -1.48 24.16 -20.71
CA ILE A 14 -0.44 23.14 -20.61
C ILE A 14 0.40 23.17 -19.31
N CYS A 15 -0.27 23.03 -18.17
CA CYS A 15 0.13 22.02 -17.20
C CYS A 15 -1.11 21.18 -16.91
N MET A 16 -1.59 20.42 -17.91
CA MET A 16 -2.54 19.34 -17.64
C MET A 16 -1.79 18.31 -16.78
N GLY A 17 -1.81 18.51 -15.47
CA GLY A 17 -1.42 17.46 -14.54
C GLY A 17 -2.27 16.26 -14.88
N GLN A 18 -1.63 15.16 -15.28
CA GLN A 18 -2.33 13.90 -15.51
C GLN A 18 -3.21 13.60 -14.29
N THR A 19 -4.49 13.32 -14.54
CA THR A 19 -5.39 12.89 -13.46
C THR A 19 -5.00 11.49 -12.99
N LEU A 20 -5.47 11.11 -11.79
CA LEU A 20 -5.28 9.76 -11.27
C LEU A 20 -5.85 8.71 -12.23
N GLU A 21 -7.01 8.98 -12.83
CA GLU A 21 -7.65 8.09 -13.81
C GLU A 21 -6.82 7.99 -15.10
N ASP A 22 -6.28 9.11 -15.60
CA ASP A 22 -5.39 9.11 -16.77
C ASP A 22 -4.12 8.30 -16.52
N ALA A 23 -3.56 8.38 -15.31
CA ALA A 23 -2.36 7.63 -14.94
C ALA A 23 -2.61 6.12 -14.96
N PHE A 24 -3.71 5.66 -14.39
CA PHE A 24 -4.10 4.25 -14.49
C PHE A 24 -4.39 3.83 -15.92
N ALA A 25 -5.12 4.64 -16.70
CA ALA A 25 -5.48 4.32 -18.08
C ALA A 25 -4.25 4.16 -19.00
N LYS A 26 -3.18 4.91 -18.75
CA LYS A 26 -1.90 4.78 -19.47
C LYS A 26 -1.09 3.53 -19.08
N ILE A 27 -1.30 3.01 -17.88
CA ILE A 27 -0.73 1.71 -17.49
C ILE A 27 -1.46 0.59 -18.22
N ALA A 28 -2.78 0.52 -18.04
CA ALA A 28 -3.63 -0.48 -18.68
C ALA A 28 -5.12 -0.09 -18.56
N PRO A 29 -6.00 -0.67 -19.41
CA PRO A 29 -7.44 -0.55 -19.25
C PRO A 29 -7.89 -0.96 -17.82
N LYS A 30 -8.80 -0.17 -17.24
CA LYS A 30 -9.28 -0.36 -15.85
C LYS A 30 -9.76 -1.78 -15.56
N ASN A 31 -10.48 -2.41 -16.50
CA ASN A 31 -10.95 -3.77 -16.36
C ASN A 31 -9.81 -4.81 -16.27
N LYS A 32 -8.69 -4.59 -16.98
CA LYS A 32 -7.50 -5.46 -16.88
C LYS A 32 -6.80 -5.29 -15.54
N ILE A 33 -6.69 -4.06 -15.05
CA ILE A 33 -6.12 -3.78 -13.72
C ILE A 33 -6.98 -4.44 -12.64
N GLN A 34 -8.30 -4.28 -12.70
CA GLN A 34 -9.23 -4.90 -11.75
C GLN A 34 -9.15 -6.43 -11.78
N ALA A 35 -9.07 -7.03 -12.97
CA ALA A 35 -8.89 -8.48 -13.11
C ALA A 35 -7.56 -8.94 -12.51
N ALA A 36 -6.48 -8.19 -12.71
CA ALA A 36 -5.17 -8.48 -12.12
C ALA A 36 -5.19 -8.33 -10.58
N SER A 37 -5.82 -7.28 -10.04
CA SER A 37 -6.03 -7.12 -8.60
C SER A 37 -6.81 -8.29 -8.02
N TYR A 38 -7.87 -8.72 -8.71
CA TYR A 38 -8.71 -9.83 -8.26
C TYR A 38 -7.95 -11.16 -8.28
N ALA A 39 -7.22 -11.42 -9.35
CA ALA A 39 -6.37 -12.60 -9.47
C ALA A 39 -5.31 -12.65 -8.35
N LEU A 40 -4.67 -11.53 -8.06
CA LEU A 40 -3.67 -11.43 -7.00
C LEU A 40 -4.28 -11.66 -5.61
N VAL A 41 -5.33 -10.90 -5.26
CA VAL A 41 -5.83 -10.83 -3.88
C VAL A 41 -6.76 -12.00 -3.53
N TYR A 42 -7.51 -12.53 -4.50
CA TYR A 42 -8.57 -13.52 -4.25
C TYR A 42 -8.35 -14.88 -4.91
N GLN A 43 -7.51 -15.00 -5.94
CA GLN A 43 -7.28 -16.27 -6.67
C GLN A 43 -5.86 -16.83 -6.43
N TYR A 44 -5.46 -16.93 -5.17
CA TYR A 44 -4.15 -17.48 -4.79
C TYR A 44 -4.21 -19.02 -4.70
N ASN A 45 -3.42 -19.70 -5.53
CA ASN A 45 -3.27 -21.16 -5.46
C ASN A 45 -2.36 -21.61 -4.30
N ASN A 46 -1.43 -20.75 -3.89
CA ASN A 46 -0.63 -20.90 -2.68
C ASN A 46 -0.81 -19.62 -1.87
N GLU A 47 -1.25 -19.73 -0.61
CA GLU A 47 -1.32 -18.57 0.28
C GLU A 47 0.07 -17.92 0.36
N PRO A 48 0.20 -16.61 0.06
CA PRO A 48 1.44 -15.91 0.35
C PRO A 48 1.75 -16.05 1.85
N SER A 49 3.02 -15.97 2.22
CA SER A 49 3.40 -15.69 3.60
C SER A 49 3.76 -14.20 3.69
N PRO A 50 3.54 -13.56 4.84
CA PRO A 50 4.03 -12.20 5.05
C PRO A 50 5.57 -12.17 5.04
N SER A 51 6.11 -10.97 5.06
CA SER A 51 7.55 -10.74 5.03
C SER A 51 8.26 -11.11 6.35
N PHE A 52 7.50 -11.50 7.38
CA PHE A 52 7.97 -11.96 8.68
C PHE A 52 7.42 -13.37 9.01
N SER A 53 8.01 -14.04 10.00
CA SER A 53 7.57 -15.37 10.44
C SER A 53 6.33 -15.26 11.34
N CYS A 54 5.31 -16.05 11.02
CA CYS A 54 4.08 -16.17 11.79
C CYS A 54 4.19 -17.09 13.02
N ASP A 55 5.37 -17.68 13.28
CA ASP A 55 5.60 -18.65 14.36
C ASP A 55 6.07 -17.99 15.67
N LYS A 56 6.25 -16.66 15.68
CA LYS A 56 6.69 -15.89 16.85
C LYS A 56 5.50 -15.25 17.55
N ASP A 57 5.68 -14.84 18.81
CA ASP A 57 4.68 -14.02 19.51
C ASP A 57 4.40 -12.73 18.72
N THR A 58 3.25 -12.69 18.06
CA THR A 58 2.82 -11.58 17.21
C THR A 58 1.89 -10.63 17.98
N ASN A 59 2.07 -9.33 17.77
CA ASN A 59 1.06 -8.36 18.18
C ASN A 59 -0.23 -8.53 17.34
N THR A 60 -1.33 -7.90 17.76
CA THR A 60 -2.64 -8.00 17.08
C THR A 60 -2.56 -7.71 15.57
N ALA A 61 -1.72 -6.75 15.15
CA ALA A 61 -1.56 -6.44 13.73
C ALA A 61 -0.91 -7.59 12.96
N GLU A 62 0.17 -8.14 13.48
CA GLU A 62 0.88 -9.27 12.88
C GLU A 62 0.04 -10.55 12.89
N THR A 63 -0.73 -10.80 13.97
CA THR A 63 -1.71 -11.90 14.02
C THR A 63 -2.72 -11.81 12.88
N LEU A 64 -3.23 -10.61 12.60
CA LEU A 64 -4.17 -10.40 11.51
C LEU A 64 -3.54 -10.49 10.12
N ILE A 65 -2.29 -10.06 9.96
CA ILE A 65 -1.57 -10.23 8.70
C ILE A 65 -1.35 -11.72 8.41
N CYS A 66 -1.00 -12.51 9.43
CA CYS A 66 -0.76 -13.95 9.30
C CYS A 66 -2.04 -14.77 9.10
N PHE A 67 -3.04 -14.53 9.94
CA PHE A 67 -4.19 -15.44 10.10
C PHE A 67 -5.54 -14.78 9.81
N GLY A 68 -5.56 -13.48 9.51
CA GLY A 68 -6.77 -12.78 9.12
C GLY A 68 -7.32 -13.28 7.78
N ARG A 69 -8.64 -13.19 7.60
CA ARG A 69 -9.28 -13.49 6.32
C ARG A 69 -8.87 -12.52 5.21
N TRP A 70 -8.53 -11.30 5.59
CA TRP A 70 -8.17 -10.21 4.69
C TRP A 70 -6.71 -10.30 4.27
N LYS A 71 -6.42 -11.17 3.29
CA LYS A 71 -5.07 -11.38 2.75
C LYS A 71 -4.47 -10.14 2.06
N TYR A 72 -5.30 -9.13 1.75
CA TYR A 72 -4.85 -7.83 1.23
C TYR A 72 -3.69 -7.22 2.05
N ASN A 73 -3.76 -7.27 3.37
CA ASN A 73 -2.71 -6.74 4.26
C ASN A 73 -1.36 -7.44 4.09
N MET A 74 -1.36 -8.71 3.73
CA MET A 74 -0.15 -9.47 3.48
C MET A 74 0.50 -9.11 2.14
N PHE A 75 -0.31 -8.83 1.10
CA PHE A 75 0.23 -8.32 -0.16
C PHE A 75 0.82 -6.93 0.01
N LEU A 76 0.17 -6.06 0.79
CA LEU A 76 0.72 -4.75 1.16
C LEU A 76 2.02 -4.88 1.96
N ASP A 77 2.08 -5.79 2.93
CA ASP A 77 3.29 -6.06 3.70
C ASP A 77 4.44 -6.53 2.80
N ASN A 78 4.18 -7.48 1.89
CA ASN A 78 5.18 -7.98 0.96
C ASN A 78 5.66 -6.91 -0.02
N PHE A 79 4.75 -6.11 -0.56
CA PHE A 79 5.10 -4.99 -1.43
C PHE A 79 5.91 -3.93 -0.67
N TYR A 80 5.43 -3.51 0.49
CA TYR A 80 6.10 -2.54 1.35
C TYR A 80 7.51 -2.97 1.72
N THR A 81 7.67 -4.19 2.22
CA THR A 81 8.97 -4.69 2.70
C THR A 81 9.95 -4.85 1.55
N SER A 82 9.52 -5.38 0.42
CA SER A 82 10.39 -5.48 -0.77
C SER A 82 10.75 -4.10 -1.34
N TYR A 83 9.84 -3.13 -1.30
CA TYR A 83 10.10 -1.75 -1.71
C TYR A 83 11.07 -1.05 -0.77
N TYR A 84 10.86 -1.15 0.54
CA TYR A 84 11.78 -0.66 1.56
C TYR A 84 13.20 -1.23 1.37
N HIS A 85 13.33 -2.54 1.15
CA HIS A 85 14.64 -3.17 0.93
C HIS A 85 15.34 -2.64 -0.33
N ASN A 86 14.61 -2.52 -1.45
CA ASN A 86 15.14 -1.93 -2.68
C ASN A 86 15.65 -0.50 -2.46
N ILE A 87 14.87 0.31 -1.74
CA ILE A 87 15.27 1.67 -1.36
C ILE A 87 16.55 1.63 -0.53
N MET A 88 16.59 0.82 0.53
CA MET A 88 17.73 0.71 1.43
C MET A 88 19.01 0.22 0.75
N GLN A 89 18.90 -0.58 -0.32
CA GLN A 89 20.02 -1.01 -1.14
C GLN A 89 20.48 0.08 -2.12
N GLY A 90 19.54 0.82 -2.71
CA GLY A 90 19.83 1.80 -3.76
C GLY A 90 20.16 3.21 -3.29
N ILE A 91 19.95 3.56 -2.01
CA ILE A 91 20.21 4.91 -1.49
C ILE A 91 21.60 5.07 -0.82
N PRO A 92 22.18 6.28 -0.83
CA PRO A 92 23.39 6.60 -0.09
C PRO A 92 23.28 6.36 1.43
N ASN A 93 24.40 6.02 2.06
CA ASN A 93 24.44 5.66 3.49
C ASN A 93 23.93 6.79 4.42
N ASP A 94 24.22 8.06 4.11
CA ASP A 94 23.77 9.22 4.89
C ASP A 94 22.25 9.43 4.85
N LYS A 95 21.55 8.80 3.88
CA LYS A 95 20.09 8.85 3.71
C LYS A 95 19.37 7.69 4.39
N LYS A 96 20.06 6.59 4.67
CA LYS A 96 19.47 5.36 5.25
C LYS A 96 18.81 5.58 6.60
N SER A 97 19.34 6.47 7.44
CA SER A 97 18.76 6.79 8.75
C SER A 97 17.35 7.37 8.64
N LYS A 98 17.09 8.21 7.63
CA LYS A 98 15.75 8.80 7.38
C LYS A 98 14.74 7.74 6.94
N VAL A 99 15.13 6.83 6.06
CA VAL A 99 14.25 5.74 5.60
C VAL A 99 13.94 4.77 6.73
N LYS A 100 14.94 4.39 7.55
CA LYS A 100 14.72 3.60 8.78
C LYS A 100 13.75 4.29 9.74
N LYS A 101 13.83 5.61 9.88
CA LYS A 101 12.92 6.39 10.73
C LYS A 101 11.48 6.30 10.22
N ILE A 102 11.24 6.48 8.91
CA ILE A 102 9.90 6.32 8.30
C ILE A 102 9.32 4.93 8.62
N ALA A 103 10.11 3.87 8.42
CA ALA A 103 9.67 2.50 8.67
C ALA A 103 9.36 2.24 10.16
N LYS A 104 10.24 2.68 11.07
CA LYS A 104 10.03 2.53 12.52
C LYS A 104 8.79 3.29 13.00
N GLU A 105 8.58 4.51 12.50
CA GLU A 105 7.41 5.31 12.84
C GLU A 105 6.11 4.69 12.36
N MET A 106 6.09 4.11 11.14
CA MET A 106 4.93 3.38 10.64
C MET A 106 4.55 2.23 11.56
N ILE A 107 5.50 1.32 11.87
CA ILE A 107 5.23 0.15 12.70
C ILE A 107 4.74 0.56 14.10
N ASN A 108 5.38 1.56 14.71
CA ASN A 108 4.99 2.06 16.03
C ASN A 108 3.57 2.67 16.03
N LYS A 109 3.24 3.50 15.04
CA LYS A 109 1.92 4.13 14.93
C LYS A 109 0.84 3.08 14.67
N ARG A 110 1.07 2.19 13.70
CA ARG A 110 0.17 1.08 13.37
C ARG A 110 -0.14 0.25 14.60
N ASN A 111 0.89 -0.26 15.29
CA ASN A 111 0.70 -1.16 16.42
C ASN A 111 -0.03 -0.46 17.57
N LYS A 112 0.28 0.82 17.83
CA LYS A 112 -0.42 1.61 18.84
C LYS A 112 -1.90 1.81 18.52
N GLU A 113 -2.23 2.19 17.28
CA GLU A 113 -3.61 2.42 16.85
C GLU A 113 -4.42 1.12 16.84
N VAL A 114 -3.83 0.03 16.35
CA VAL A 114 -4.41 -1.31 16.40
C VAL A 114 -4.72 -1.74 17.84
N GLU A 115 -3.77 -1.59 18.76
CA GLU A 115 -3.98 -1.97 20.17
C GLU A 115 -5.07 -1.12 20.83
N GLN A 116 -5.12 0.18 20.54
CA GLN A 116 -6.15 1.08 21.04
C GLN A 116 -7.54 0.68 20.51
N ARG A 117 -7.65 0.43 19.20
CA ARG A 117 -8.92 0.04 18.58
C ARG A 117 -9.38 -1.34 19.05
N ASP A 118 -8.48 -2.30 19.20
CA ASP A 118 -8.78 -3.64 19.69
C ASP A 118 -9.38 -3.61 21.10
N LYS A 119 -8.77 -2.82 22.01
CA LYS A 119 -9.32 -2.58 23.35
C LYS A 119 -10.70 -1.93 23.31
N GLU A 120 -10.91 -0.97 22.42
CA GLU A 120 -12.19 -0.28 22.26
C GLU A 120 -13.30 -1.23 21.77
N ILE A 121 -13.04 -2.01 20.71
CA ILE A 121 -13.99 -2.98 20.16
C ILE A 121 -14.33 -4.03 21.23
N THR A 122 -13.31 -4.56 21.92
CA THR A 122 -13.50 -5.54 22.99
C THR A 122 -14.37 -4.98 24.12
N ARG A 123 -14.11 -3.74 24.56
CA ARG A 123 -14.91 -3.08 25.59
C ARG A 123 -16.37 -2.89 25.14
N LYS A 124 -16.60 -2.33 23.95
CA LYS A 124 -17.94 -2.11 23.39
C LYS A 124 -18.74 -3.40 23.27
N ASN A 125 -18.10 -4.49 22.83
CA ASN A 125 -18.76 -5.78 22.70
C ASN A 125 -19.17 -6.36 24.06
N LYS A 126 -18.34 -6.21 25.10
CA LYS A 126 -18.67 -6.63 26.47
C LYS A 126 -19.79 -5.80 27.10
N GLU A 127 -19.86 -4.51 26.78
CA GLU A 127 -20.93 -3.63 27.27
C GLU A 127 -22.27 -3.87 26.56
N LYS A 128 -22.23 -4.29 25.29
CA LYS A 128 -23.43 -4.44 24.46
C LYS A 128 -24.11 -5.80 24.59
N TYR A 129 -23.34 -6.87 24.77
CA TYR A 129 -23.86 -8.24 24.69
C TYR A 129 -23.66 -8.98 26.01
N ALA A 130 -24.68 -9.72 26.44
CA ALA A 130 -24.50 -10.73 27.48
C ALA A 130 -23.55 -11.84 26.98
N TYR A 131 -22.97 -12.63 27.90
CA TYR A 131 -21.98 -13.66 27.54
C TYR A 131 -22.52 -14.66 26.50
N GLU A 132 -23.76 -15.12 26.68
CA GLU A 132 -24.43 -16.07 25.79
C GLU A 132 -24.62 -15.48 24.38
N GLU A 133 -25.12 -14.24 24.29
CA GLU A 133 -25.26 -13.52 23.02
C GLU A 133 -23.91 -13.26 22.32
N TRP A 134 -22.86 -13.01 23.09
CA TRP A 134 -21.51 -12.82 22.56
C TRP A 134 -20.98 -14.12 21.93
N VAL A 135 -21.26 -15.28 22.55
CA VAL A 135 -20.91 -16.59 22.00
C VAL A 135 -21.65 -16.82 20.68
N GLU A 136 -22.96 -16.55 20.63
CA GLU A 136 -23.76 -16.70 19.41
C GLU A 136 -23.28 -15.78 18.27
N LYS A 137 -22.92 -14.53 18.58
CA LYS A 137 -22.49 -13.52 17.59
C LYS A 137 -21.00 -13.55 17.30
N ARG A 138 -20.22 -14.43 17.94
CA ARG A 138 -18.75 -14.44 17.88
C ARG A 138 -18.20 -14.39 16.46
N SER A 139 -18.76 -15.17 15.53
CA SER A 139 -18.32 -15.20 14.14
C SER A 139 -18.50 -13.86 13.44
N ALA A 140 -19.66 -13.20 13.61
CA ALA A 140 -19.93 -11.89 13.02
C ALA A 140 -19.07 -10.80 13.68
N LEU A 141 -18.93 -10.81 15.01
CA LEU A 141 -18.08 -9.86 15.73
C LEU A 141 -16.61 -10.00 15.35
N ASN A 142 -16.15 -11.24 15.12
CA ASN A 142 -14.81 -11.50 14.63
C ASN A 142 -14.62 -10.93 13.22
N LEU A 143 -15.60 -11.07 12.32
CA LEU A 143 -15.51 -10.49 10.98
C LEU A 143 -15.40 -8.96 11.04
N THR A 144 -16.29 -8.28 11.77
CA THR A 144 -16.24 -6.81 11.92
C THR A 144 -14.93 -6.37 12.56
N TRP A 145 -14.43 -7.09 13.56
CA TRP A 145 -13.13 -6.81 14.17
C TRP A 145 -11.97 -6.95 13.17
N GLN A 146 -11.96 -8.02 12.36
CA GLN A 146 -10.94 -8.21 11.32
C GLN A 146 -10.97 -7.09 10.28
N GLU A 147 -12.16 -6.61 9.90
CA GLU A 147 -12.33 -5.50 8.96
C GLU A 147 -11.82 -4.17 9.53
N GLU A 148 -12.23 -3.81 10.75
CA GLU A 148 -11.82 -2.57 11.40
C GLU A 148 -10.31 -2.51 11.63
N ILE A 149 -9.75 -3.57 12.23
CA ILE A 149 -8.32 -3.62 12.50
C ILE A 149 -7.53 -3.79 11.19
N GLY A 150 -8.05 -4.59 10.26
CA GLY A 150 -7.46 -4.79 8.94
C GLY A 150 -7.31 -3.49 8.15
N SER A 151 -8.31 -2.61 8.21
CA SER A 151 -8.27 -1.29 7.57
C SER A 151 -7.22 -0.35 8.19
N ILE A 152 -7.03 -0.41 9.50
CA ILE A 152 -5.94 0.34 10.17
C ILE A 152 -4.59 -0.14 9.64
N ILE A 153 -4.39 -1.45 9.56
CA ILE A 153 -3.13 -2.04 9.05
C ILE A 153 -2.85 -1.57 7.63
N SER A 154 -3.82 -1.70 6.71
CA SER A 154 -3.63 -1.32 5.31
C SER A 154 -3.29 0.16 5.19
N LYS A 155 -4.05 1.03 5.86
CA LYS A 155 -3.83 2.48 5.86
C LYS A 155 -2.39 2.86 6.22
N HIS A 156 -1.83 2.24 7.27
CA HIS A 156 -0.44 2.54 7.67
C HIS A 156 0.60 2.08 6.65
N TYR A 157 0.37 0.95 5.96
CA TYR A 157 1.22 0.54 4.84
C TYR A 157 1.12 1.52 3.67
N GLU A 158 -0.09 1.87 3.25
CA GLU A 158 -0.38 2.78 2.13
C GLU A 158 0.25 4.16 2.35
N GLU A 159 0.06 4.74 3.54
CA GLU A 159 0.67 6.03 3.92
C GLU A 159 2.21 5.95 3.94
N SER A 160 2.78 4.82 4.38
CA SER A 160 4.24 4.65 4.43
C SER A 160 4.84 4.42 3.05
N ILE A 161 4.17 3.67 2.16
CA ILE A 161 4.56 3.53 0.75
C ILE A 161 4.59 4.90 0.08
N MET A 162 3.56 5.73 0.32
CA MET A 162 3.51 7.09 -0.18
C MET A 162 4.65 7.95 0.36
N GLN A 163 4.97 7.86 1.66
CA GLN A 163 6.11 8.59 2.25
C GLN A 163 7.46 8.14 1.71
N LEU A 164 7.67 6.83 1.55
CA LEU A 164 8.87 6.27 0.93
C LEU A 164 9.00 6.73 -0.53
N THR A 165 7.90 6.76 -1.27
CA THR A 165 7.88 7.25 -2.66
C THR A 165 8.27 8.72 -2.74
N HIS A 166 7.67 9.59 -1.91
CA HIS A 166 8.08 10.99 -1.81
C HIS A 166 9.56 11.15 -1.49
N PHE A 167 10.09 10.32 -0.58
CA PHE A 167 11.49 10.35 -0.20
C PHE A 167 12.40 9.98 -1.38
N VAL A 168 12.11 8.87 -2.07
CA VAL A 168 12.93 8.38 -3.19
C VAL A 168 12.89 9.37 -4.34
N LEU A 169 11.73 9.92 -4.69
CA LEU A 169 11.63 10.89 -5.77
C LEU A 169 12.43 12.17 -5.49
N ARG A 170 12.47 12.61 -4.23
CA ARG A 170 13.24 13.80 -3.85
C ARG A 170 14.75 13.57 -3.82
N HIS A 171 15.19 12.37 -3.46
CA HIS A 171 16.59 12.14 -3.12
C HIS A 171 17.32 11.14 -4.03
N GLN A 172 16.60 10.28 -4.73
CA GLN A 172 17.09 9.16 -5.55
C GLN A 172 16.11 8.84 -6.69
N ALA A 173 15.69 9.85 -7.48
CA ALA A 173 14.69 9.67 -8.54
C ALA A 173 15.07 8.58 -9.57
N ASN A 174 16.37 8.40 -9.84
CA ASN A 174 16.86 7.34 -10.73
C ASN A 174 16.55 5.94 -10.20
N LEU A 175 16.57 5.75 -8.87
CA LEU A 175 16.18 4.47 -8.26
C LEU A 175 14.69 4.19 -8.48
N PHE A 176 13.84 5.21 -8.34
CA PHE A 176 12.42 5.08 -8.63
C PHE A 176 12.19 4.70 -10.10
N ALA A 177 12.83 5.41 -11.03
CA ALA A 177 12.73 5.13 -12.46
C ALA A 177 13.23 3.71 -12.80
N LYS A 178 14.26 3.20 -12.10
CA LYS A 178 14.73 1.82 -12.28
C LYS A 178 13.68 0.79 -11.85
N ILE A 179 13.04 1.00 -10.70
CA ILE A 179 11.99 0.10 -10.19
C ILE A 179 10.77 0.13 -11.12
N PHE A 180 10.30 1.33 -11.49
CA PHE A 180 9.05 1.53 -12.23
C PHE A 180 9.27 1.87 -13.73
N HIS A 181 10.29 1.27 -14.34
CA HIS A 181 10.82 1.62 -15.67
C HIS A 181 9.82 1.67 -16.83
N LYS A 182 8.74 0.87 -16.82
CA LYS A 182 7.75 0.85 -17.91
C LYS A 182 6.79 2.05 -17.91
N HIS A 183 6.42 2.53 -16.73
CA HIS A 183 5.38 3.55 -16.54
C HIS A 183 5.78 4.51 -15.42
N THR A 184 7.00 5.03 -15.49
CA THR A 184 7.61 5.79 -14.39
C THR A 184 6.78 7.01 -14.00
N GLU A 185 6.28 7.79 -14.96
CA GLU A 185 5.49 8.99 -14.65
C GLU A 185 4.12 8.63 -14.07
N GLU A 186 3.47 7.58 -14.58
CA GLU A 186 2.20 7.11 -14.03
C GLU A 186 2.36 6.59 -12.60
N TYR A 187 3.41 5.81 -12.32
CA TYR A 187 3.67 5.31 -10.97
C TYR A 187 4.02 6.43 -9.98
N LYS A 188 4.66 7.52 -10.42
CA LYS A 188 4.84 8.72 -9.57
C LYS A 188 3.48 9.25 -9.13
N ILE A 189 2.56 9.41 -10.07
CA ILE A 189 1.23 9.97 -9.81
C ILE A 189 0.44 9.08 -8.84
N ILE A 190 0.32 7.78 -9.13
CA ILE A 190 -0.56 6.92 -8.34
C ILE A 190 0.01 6.62 -6.94
N LEU A 191 1.32 6.45 -6.78
CA LEU A 191 1.93 6.13 -5.48
C LEU A 191 2.06 7.35 -4.55
N GLN A 192 1.91 8.57 -5.08
CA GLN A 192 1.92 9.81 -4.30
C GLN A 192 0.51 10.32 -3.97
N ASN A 193 -0.53 9.72 -4.55
CA ASN A 193 -1.90 10.21 -4.41
C ASN A 193 -2.63 9.46 -3.29
N LYS A 194 -3.08 10.22 -2.27
CA LYS A 194 -3.85 9.70 -1.12
C LYS A 194 -5.21 9.09 -1.49
N GLU A 195 -5.74 9.43 -2.67
CA GLU A 195 -7.04 8.97 -3.18
C GLU A 195 -6.90 7.75 -4.09
N ALA A 196 -5.66 7.32 -4.36
CA ALA A 196 -5.41 6.13 -5.16
C ALA A 196 -5.80 4.87 -4.38
N ASP A 197 -6.64 4.05 -5.00
CA ASP A 197 -7.01 2.75 -4.45
C ASP A 197 -5.82 1.79 -4.59
N TYR A 198 -5.21 1.41 -3.47
CA TYR A 198 -4.06 0.52 -3.44
C TYR A 198 -4.37 -0.89 -3.91
N TYR A 199 -5.65 -1.31 -3.87
CA TYR A 199 -6.07 -2.55 -4.54
C TYR A 199 -5.80 -2.47 -6.05
N LEU A 200 -6.09 -1.33 -6.69
CA LEU A 200 -5.79 -1.10 -8.11
C LEU A 200 -4.30 -0.91 -8.37
N ILE A 201 -3.57 -0.27 -7.45
CA ILE A 201 -2.09 -0.16 -7.55
C ILE A 201 -1.45 -1.55 -7.58
N LEU A 202 -1.81 -2.44 -6.65
CA LEU A 202 -1.29 -3.81 -6.64
C LEU A 202 -1.62 -4.57 -7.92
N GLY A 203 -2.84 -4.41 -8.46
CA GLY A 203 -3.21 -5.00 -9.74
C GLY A 203 -2.38 -4.47 -10.91
N ALA A 204 -2.14 -3.15 -10.95
CA ALA A 204 -1.31 -2.52 -11.98
C ALA A 204 0.16 -3.00 -11.89
N LEU A 205 0.71 -3.08 -10.68
CA LEU A 205 2.04 -3.63 -10.43
C LEU A 205 2.15 -5.09 -10.87
N TYR A 206 1.16 -5.92 -10.55
CA TYR A 206 1.12 -7.33 -10.91
C TYR A 206 0.98 -7.51 -12.43
N PHE A 207 0.06 -6.79 -13.05
CA PHE A 207 -0.14 -6.79 -14.51
C PHE A 207 1.15 -6.45 -15.28
N ASN A 208 1.93 -5.50 -14.78
CA ASN A 208 3.18 -5.08 -15.41
C ASN A 208 4.38 -5.99 -15.12
N ASN A 209 4.19 -7.07 -14.35
CA ASN A 209 5.23 -7.94 -13.82
C ASN A 209 6.27 -7.17 -12.98
N LEU A 210 5.81 -6.19 -12.20
CA LEU A 210 6.64 -5.47 -11.23
C LEU A 210 6.59 -6.11 -9.84
N ILE A 211 5.52 -6.84 -9.53
CA ILE A 211 5.43 -7.70 -8.34
C ILE A 211 5.11 -9.13 -8.75
N ASP A 212 5.55 -10.10 -7.94
CA ASP A 212 5.21 -11.50 -8.12
C ASP A 212 3.82 -11.84 -7.53
N LYS A 213 3.41 -13.11 -7.63
CA LYS A 213 2.14 -13.60 -7.07
C LYS A 213 2.03 -13.52 -5.55
N THR A 214 3.11 -13.20 -4.84
CA THR A 214 3.13 -12.97 -3.39
C THR A 214 3.05 -11.48 -3.03
N GLY A 215 3.11 -10.60 -4.03
CA GLY A 215 3.12 -9.15 -3.86
C GLY A 215 4.51 -8.54 -3.71
N LYS A 216 5.58 -9.32 -3.82
CA LYS A 216 6.96 -8.82 -3.68
C LYS A 216 7.44 -8.20 -4.98
N LEU A 217 8.14 -7.07 -4.91
CA LEU A 217 8.78 -6.45 -6.07
C LEU A 217 9.75 -7.43 -6.75
N ILE A 218 9.59 -7.58 -8.06
CA ILE A 218 10.51 -8.31 -8.93
C ILE A 218 11.62 -7.35 -9.33
N ILE A 219 12.81 -7.55 -8.76
CA ILE A 219 14.00 -6.84 -9.23
C ILE A 219 14.50 -7.59 -10.46
N LYS A 220 14.35 -6.98 -11.64
CA LYS A 220 15.16 -7.40 -12.78
C LYS A 220 16.58 -6.94 -12.48
N GLU A 221 17.44 -7.87 -12.11
CA GLU A 221 18.87 -7.63 -12.26
C GLU A 221 19.09 -7.26 -13.72
N ASN A 222 19.65 -6.08 -13.97
CA ASN A 222 20.01 -5.72 -15.33
C ASN A 222 20.95 -6.83 -15.82
N SER A 223 20.49 -7.59 -16.82
CA SER A 223 21.38 -8.16 -17.83
C SER A 223 22.33 -7.04 -18.23
N GLN A 224 23.61 -7.25 -17.91
CA GLN A 224 24.74 -6.38 -18.25
C GLN A 224 24.71 -6.00 -19.72
#